data_AF-A0A534TY53-F1
#
_entry.id   AF-A0A534TY53-F1
#
_cell.length_a   1.000
_cell.length_b   1.000
_cell.length_c   1.000
_cell.angle_alpha   90.00
_cell.angle_beta   90.00
_cell.angle_gamma   90.00
#
_symmetry.space_group_name_H-M   'P 1'
#
loop_
_entity.id
_entity.type
_entity.pdbx_description
1 polymer ?
#
loop_
_entity_poly.entity_id
_entity_poly.type
_entity_poly.pdbx_seq_one_letter_code
_entity_poly.pdbx_strand_id
1 'polypeptide(L)'
;MLAELQATIAALRDKPVTVRLLDVGGDKPLTFLPLPLETNPSLGVRGIRLLLQHPPLLRTQLSALVRLAQTQTVRVLVPMVTLEDDVAAARRAFDETCQALGAAKRPPFGAMIETPAAALAVPAIARHVDFLCVGTNDLTQYTFAAGRDDPNVNQYFQDAHAALLRLLAIVVADAGDLPLTLCGELAGRAELLPRLLAIGFRSLSVAPPLIPGLKDQIRTLRLDGDGRRR
;
A
#
# COMPACT_ATOMS: atom_id res chain seq x y z
N MET A 1 -0.83 -19.57 -8.60
CA MET A 1 -1.27 -18.52 -7.66
C MET A 1 -1.59 -19.01 -6.23
N LEU A 2 -2.70 -19.70 -5.94
CA LEU A 2 -3.05 -20.03 -4.53
C LEU A 2 -1.96 -20.87 -3.83
N ALA A 3 -1.47 -21.93 -4.48
CA ALA A 3 -0.41 -22.78 -3.93
C ALA A 3 0.90 -22.01 -3.68
N GLU A 4 1.27 -21.11 -4.58
CA GLU A 4 2.48 -20.26 -4.43
C GLU A 4 2.32 -19.27 -3.26
N LEU A 5 1.14 -18.66 -3.11
CA LEU A 5 0.85 -17.79 -1.97
C LEU A 5 0.94 -18.57 -0.65
N GLN A 6 0.33 -19.75 -0.59
CA GLN A 6 0.40 -20.63 0.59
C GLN A 6 1.84 -21.00 0.94
N ALA A 7 2.65 -21.38 -0.06
CA ALA A 7 4.05 -21.72 0.15
C ALA A 7 4.87 -20.52 0.66
N THR A 8 4.62 -19.33 0.08
CA THR A 8 5.34 -18.10 0.43
C THR A 8 5.08 -17.67 1.87
N ILE A 9 3.84 -17.83 2.35
CA ILE A 9 3.44 -17.33 3.68
C ILE A 9 3.39 -18.40 4.76
N ALA A 10 3.67 -19.66 4.42
CA ALA A 10 3.70 -20.78 5.38
C ALA A 10 4.61 -20.51 6.59
N ALA A 11 5.76 -19.86 6.38
CA ALA A 11 6.71 -19.53 7.46
C ALA A 11 6.18 -18.46 8.43
N LEU A 12 5.16 -17.68 8.04
CA LEU A 12 4.63 -16.56 8.81
C LEU A 12 3.56 -16.96 9.83
N ARG A 13 3.11 -18.23 9.81
CA ARG A 13 2.15 -18.84 10.73
C ARG A 13 0.92 -17.94 10.95
N ASP A 14 0.64 -17.55 12.20
CA ASP A 14 -0.55 -16.80 12.60
C ASP A 14 -0.40 -15.27 12.44
N LYS A 15 0.74 -14.78 11.94
CA LYS A 15 0.96 -13.34 11.78
C LYS A 15 0.15 -12.81 10.60
N PRO A 16 -0.46 -11.61 10.71
CA PRO A 16 -1.20 -11.01 9.61
C PRO A 16 -0.28 -10.68 8.44
N VAL A 17 -0.61 -11.17 7.24
CA VAL A 17 0.11 -10.89 6.00
C VAL A 17 -0.72 -10.01 5.09
N THR A 18 -0.18 -8.86 4.68
CA THR A 18 -0.82 -8.04 3.65
C THR A 18 -0.32 -8.46 2.29
N VAL A 19 -1.23 -8.90 1.41
CA VAL A 19 -0.92 -9.21 0.02
C VAL A 19 -1.45 -8.10 -0.85
N ARG A 20 -0.51 -7.42 -1.54
CA ARG A 20 -0.83 -6.41 -2.54
C ARG A 20 -1.26 -7.09 -3.83
N LEU A 21 -2.36 -6.64 -4.42
CA LEU A 21 -2.76 -7.06 -5.76
C LEU A 21 -1.67 -6.67 -6.76
N LEU A 22 -1.72 -7.28 -7.93
CA LEU A 22 -0.75 -7.05 -9.00
C LEU A 22 -0.56 -5.57 -9.28
N ASP A 23 0.68 -5.12 -9.11
CA ASP A 23 1.13 -3.76 -9.36
C ASP A 23 2.25 -3.79 -10.41
N VAL A 24 1.81 -3.80 -11.67
CA VAL A 24 2.64 -3.90 -12.86
C VAL A 24 2.11 -2.92 -13.90
N GLY A 25 3.00 -2.32 -14.69
CA GLY A 25 2.66 -1.49 -15.84
C GLY A 25 3.40 -1.95 -17.10
N GLY A 26 3.37 -1.13 -18.16
CA GLY A 26 4.05 -1.41 -19.42
C GLY A 26 5.58 -1.52 -19.34
N ASP A 27 6.19 -1.13 -18.22
CA ASP A 27 7.63 -1.24 -17.93
C ASP A 27 8.08 -2.66 -17.59
N LYS A 28 7.15 -3.54 -17.21
CA LYS A 28 7.42 -4.92 -16.79
C LYS A 28 6.66 -5.88 -17.71
N PRO A 29 7.27 -6.37 -18.80
CA PRO A 29 6.58 -7.20 -19.75
C PRO A 29 6.11 -8.51 -19.09
N LEU A 30 4.79 -8.73 -19.08
CA LEU A 30 4.19 -9.97 -18.61
C LEU A 30 3.95 -10.89 -19.81
N THR A 31 4.62 -12.05 -19.85
CA THR A 31 4.48 -13.02 -20.95
C THR A 31 3.04 -13.48 -21.17
N PHE A 32 2.23 -13.52 -20.11
CA PHE A 32 0.83 -13.94 -20.16
C PHE A 32 -0.16 -12.79 -20.39
N LEU A 33 0.31 -11.53 -20.41
CA LEU A 33 -0.52 -10.35 -20.62
C LEU A 33 0.27 -9.32 -21.44
N PRO A 34 0.26 -9.42 -22.78
CA PRO A 34 0.93 -8.45 -23.62
C PRO A 34 0.23 -7.09 -23.49
N LEU A 35 0.94 -6.14 -22.89
CA LEU A 35 0.49 -4.75 -22.76
C LEU A 35 1.10 -3.91 -23.87
N PRO A 36 0.36 -2.93 -24.41
CA PRO A 36 0.94 -1.98 -25.35
C PRO A 36 2.06 -1.20 -24.68
N LEU A 37 3.08 -0.85 -25.46
CA LEU A 37 4.13 0.06 -25.02
C LEU A 37 3.51 1.44 -24.74
N GLU A 38 3.77 1.96 -23.54
CA GLU A 38 3.34 3.29 -23.14
C GLU A 38 4.54 4.24 -23.11
N THR A 39 4.33 5.50 -23.50
CA THR A 39 5.39 6.53 -23.41
C THR A 39 5.80 6.78 -21.97
N ASN A 40 4.86 6.68 -21.01
CA ASN A 40 5.10 6.89 -19.59
C ASN A 40 4.43 5.79 -18.76
N PRO A 41 5.03 4.59 -18.65
CA PRO A 41 4.41 3.45 -17.94
C PRO A 41 4.07 3.75 -16.48
N SER A 42 4.88 4.59 -15.82
CA SER A 42 4.60 5.06 -14.46
C SER A 42 3.30 5.87 -14.36
N LEU A 43 2.87 6.57 -15.41
CA LEU A 43 1.62 7.36 -15.41
C LEU A 43 0.46 6.66 -16.12
N GLY A 44 0.70 5.49 -16.70
CA GLY A 44 -0.21 4.78 -17.59
C GLY A 44 -1.10 3.73 -16.91
N VAL A 45 -1.36 2.66 -17.65
CA VAL A 45 -2.23 1.54 -17.24
C VAL A 45 -1.45 0.57 -16.36
N ARG A 46 -1.45 0.84 -15.06
CA ARG A 46 -0.82 0.00 -14.03
C ARG A 46 -1.69 -0.18 -12.78
N GLY A 47 -1.34 -1.16 -11.96
CA GLY A 47 -1.99 -1.44 -10.68
C GLY A 47 -3.50 -1.61 -10.82
N ILE A 48 -4.31 -0.90 -10.02
CA ILE A 48 -5.77 -1.04 -10.07
C ILE A 48 -6.37 -0.69 -11.44
N ARG A 49 -5.81 0.28 -12.18
CA ARG A 49 -6.32 0.67 -13.50
C ARG A 49 -6.26 -0.50 -14.48
N LEU A 50 -5.14 -1.21 -14.49
CA LEU A 50 -4.97 -2.44 -15.28
C LEU A 50 -5.96 -3.52 -14.83
N LEU A 51 -6.11 -3.71 -13.52
CA LEU A 51 -6.99 -4.75 -12.97
C LEU A 51 -8.48 -4.51 -13.27
N LEU A 52 -8.91 -3.25 -13.31
CA LEU A 52 -10.27 -2.88 -13.70
C LEU A 52 -10.51 -3.06 -15.20
N GLN A 53 -9.50 -2.87 -16.05
CA GLN A 53 -9.57 -3.16 -17.49
C GLN A 53 -9.51 -4.67 -17.80
N HIS A 54 -8.96 -5.47 -16.90
CA HIS A 54 -8.88 -6.94 -17.02
C HIS A 54 -9.59 -7.66 -15.86
N PRO A 55 -10.93 -7.62 -15.77
CA PRO A 55 -11.69 -8.22 -14.66
C PRO A 55 -11.38 -9.70 -14.36
N PRO A 56 -11.10 -10.59 -15.35
CA PRO A 56 -10.70 -11.97 -15.06
C PRO A 56 -9.41 -12.07 -14.24
N LEU A 57 -8.44 -11.18 -14.48
CA LEU A 57 -7.18 -11.13 -13.75
C LEU A 57 -7.42 -10.66 -12.30
N LEU A 58 -8.25 -9.64 -12.11
CA LEU A 58 -8.66 -9.17 -10.79
C LEU A 58 -9.40 -10.27 -10.01
N ARG A 59 -10.42 -10.89 -10.61
CA ARG A 59 -11.21 -11.97 -9.98
C ARG A 59 -10.36 -13.17 -9.60
N THR A 60 -9.38 -13.54 -10.43
CA THR A 60 -8.44 -14.64 -10.14
C THR A 60 -7.64 -14.36 -8.87
N GLN A 61 -7.11 -13.13 -8.72
CA GLN A 61 -6.34 -12.75 -7.54
C GLN A 61 -7.20 -12.67 -6.28
N LEU A 62 -8.37 -12.03 -6.37
CA LEU A 62 -9.31 -11.94 -5.26
C LEU A 62 -9.78 -13.33 -4.82
N SER A 63 -10.10 -14.23 -5.75
CA SER A 63 -10.51 -15.59 -5.43
C SER A 63 -9.42 -16.37 -4.68
N ALA A 64 -8.16 -16.23 -5.10
CA ALA A 64 -7.04 -16.86 -4.42
C ALA A 64 -6.89 -16.31 -2.99
N LEU A 65 -6.96 -14.99 -2.80
CA LEU A 65 -6.81 -14.36 -1.50
C LEU A 65 -7.98 -14.65 -0.55
N VAL A 66 -9.21 -14.69 -1.06
CA VAL A 66 -10.40 -15.07 -0.27
C VAL A 66 -10.31 -16.52 0.19
N ARG A 67 -9.90 -17.45 -0.68
CA ARG A 67 -9.66 -18.85 -0.31
C ARG A 67 -8.56 -18.97 0.75
N LEU A 68 -7.46 -18.25 0.57
CA LEU A 68 -6.35 -18.23 1.51
C LEU A 68 -6.77 -17.69 2.89
N ALA A 69 -7.62 -16.68 2.91
CA ALA A 69 -8.14 -16.08 4.14
C ALA A 69 -8.97 -17.04 5.01
N GLN A 70 -9.48 -18.15 4.44
CA GLN A 70 -10.24 -19.13 5.21
C GLN A 70 -9.34 -19.95 6.14
N THR A 71 -8.05 -20.08 5.83
CA THR A 71 -7.10 -20.86 6.64
C THR A 71 -5.97 -20.03 7.23
N GLN A 72 -5.77 -18.79 6.77
CA GLN A 72 -4.67 -17.93 7.19
C GLN A 72 -5.13 -16.49 7.44
N THR A 73 -4.34 -15.72 8.19
CA THR A 73 -4.62 -14.31 8.47
C THR A 73 -4.01 -13.44 7.38
N VAL A 74 -4.78 -13.20 6.32
CA VAL A 74 -4.36 -12.34 5.19
C VAL A 74 -5.22 -11.10 5.07
N ARG A 75 -4.63 -10.04 4.50
CA ARG A 75 -5.28 -8.78 4.16
C ARG A 75 -5.04 -8.49 2.68
N VAL A 76 -6.03 -7.93 2.00
CA VAL A 76 -5.95 -7.57 0.58
C VAL A 76 -5.60 -6.08 0.48
N LEU A 77 -4.63 -5.72 -0.35
CA LEU A 77 -4.23 -4.32 -0.56
C LEU A 77 -4.31 -3.95 -2.04
N VAL A 78 -5.08 -2.92 -2.37
CA VAL A 78 -5.25 -2.39 -3.74
C VAL A 78 -4.16 -1.35 -4.05
N PRO A 79 -3.30 -1.55 -5.07
CA PRO A 79 -2.27 -0.61 -5.48
C PRO A 79 -2.80 0.47 -6.43
N MET A 80 -2.06 1.58 -6.55
CA MET A 80 -2.23 2.66 -7.51
C MET A 80 -3.61 3.32 -7.47
N VAL A 81 -4.22 3.35 -6.28
CA VAL A 81 -5.45 4.08 -6.04
C VAL A 81 -5.21 5.57 -6.32
N THR A 82 -6.10 6.17 -7.09
CA THR A 82 -6.10 7.61 -7.38
C THR A 82 -7.24 8.29 -6.63
N LEU A 83 -8.44 7.75 -6.73
CA LEU A 83 -9.66 8.29 -6.12
C LEU A 83 -10.55 7.16 -5.56
N GLU A 84 -11.63 7.52 -4.88
CA GLU A 84 -12.58 6.61 -4.25
C GLU A 84 -13.23 5.62 -5.24
N ASP A 85 -13.46 6.03 -6.49
CA ASP A 85 -14.11 5.20 -7.51
C ASP A 85 -13.28 3.95 -7.85
N ASP A 86 -11.94 4.07 -7.86
CA ASP A 86 -11.03 2.93 -8.07
C ASP A 86 -11.28 1.86 -7.00
N VAL A 87 -11.37 2.30 -5.74
CA VAL A 87 -11.49 1.41 -4.58
C VAL A 87 -12.90 0.88 -4.45
N ALA A 88 -13.92 1.70 -4.73
CA ALA A 88 -15.30 1.27 -4.76
C ALA A 88 -15.54 0.17 -5.81
N ALA A 89 -14.95 0.30 -7.01
CA ALA A 89 -15.02 -0.74 -8.03
C ALA A 89 -14.31 -2.03 -7.61
N ALA A 90 -13.09 -1.93 -7.08
CA ALA A 90 -12.34 -3.08 -6.57
C ALA A 90 -13.07 -3.78 -5.41
N ARG A 91 -13.66 -3.00 -4.50
CA ARG A 91 -14.44 -3.45 -3.35
C ARG A 91 -15.68 -4.23 -3.77
N ARG A 92 -16.43 -3.76 -4.77
CA ARG A 92 -17.57 -4.50 -5.34
C ARG A 92 -17.15 -5.87 -5.86
N ALA A 93 -16.09 -5.92 -6.67
CA ALA A 93 -15.56 -7.19 -7.19
C ALA A 93 -15.09 -8.14 -6.06
N PHE A 94 -14.51 -7.60 -4.99
CA PHE A 94 -14.11 -8.37 -3.81
C PHE A 94 -15.31 -8.93 -3.05
N ASP A 95 -16.34 -8.12 -2.80
CA ASP A 95 -17.52 -8.54 -2.06
C ASP A 95 -18.33 -9.59 -2.86
N GLU A 96 -18.47 -9.42 -4.18
CA GLU A 96 -19.04 -10.43 -5.09
C GLU A 96 -18.25 -11.75 -5.03
N THR A 97 -16.92 -11.68 -4.98
CA THR A 97 -16.06 -12.86 -4.90
C THR A 97 -16.23 -13.58 -3.57
N CYS A 98 -16.33 -12.85 -2.46
CA CYS A 98 -16.60 -13.42 -1.15
C CYS A 98 -17.95 -14.15 -1.14
N GLN A 99 -18.99 -13.54 -1.70
CA GLN A 99 -20.32 -14.12 -1.80
C GLN A 99 -20.33 -15.39 -2.68
N ALA A 100 -19.73 -15.32 -3.88
CA ALA A 100 -19.69 -16.44 -4.82
C ALA A 100 -18.92 -17.66 -4.27
N LEU A 101 -17.93 -17.43 -3.41
CA LEU A 101 -17.17 -18.48 -2.74
C LEU A 101 -17.76 -18.95 -1.41
N GLY A 102 -18.83 -18.32 -0.92
CA GLY A 102 -19.41 -18.63 0.39
C GLY A 102 -18.40 -18.43 1.53
N ALA A 103 -17.57 -17.40 1.46
CA ALA A 103 -16.47 -17.19 2.39
C ALA A 103 -16.99 -16.96 3.82
N ALA A 104 -16.63 -17.84 4.76
CA ALA A 104 -16.99 -17.71 6.17
C ALA A 104 -16.26 -16.53 6.83
N LYS A 105 -15.02 -16.27 6.41
CA LYS A 105 -14.19 -15.14 6.85
C LYS A 105 -13.89 -14.21 5.69
N ARG A 106 -14.32 -12.95 5.79
CA ARG A 106 -13.97 -11.88 4.87
C ARG A 106 -12.64 -11.25 5.32
N PRO A 107 -11.54 -11.35 4.54
CA PRO A 107 -10.28 -10.72 4.94
C PRO A 107 -10.41 -9.18 4.88
N PRO A 108 -9.65 -8.43 5.71
CA PRO A 108 -9.61 -6.98 5.61
C PRO A 108 -9.15 -6.53 4.21
N PHE A 109 -9.82 -5.53 3.67
CA PHE A 109 -9.61 -4.96 2.35
C PHE A 109 -9.12 -3.51 2.47
N GLY A 110 -7.93 -3.22 1.95
CA GLY A 110 -7.27 -1.93 2.11
C GLY A 110 -6.84 -1.29 0.80
N ALA A 111 -6.51 -0.01 0.87
CA ALA A 111 -5.98 0.77 -0.24
C ALA A 111 -4.54 1.23 0.04
N MET A 112 -3.72 1.22 -1.00
CA MET A 112 -2.39 1.81 -0.97
C MET A 112 -2.47 3.28 -1.34
N ILE A 113 -2.05 4.16 -0.43
CA ILE A 113 -1.94 5.59 -0.63
C ILE A 113 -0.54 5.88 -1.17
N GLU A 114 -0.44 5.88 -2.50
CA GLU A 114 0.84 6.05 -3.20
C GLU A 114 0.76 7.05 -4.36
N THR A 115 -0.39 7.70 -4.54
CA THR A 115 -0.56 8.84 -5.43
C THR A 115 -0.90 10.10 -4.62
N PRO A 116 -0.48 11.30 -5.05
CA PRO A 116 -0.84 12.54 -4.37
C PRO A 116 -2.36 12.76 -4.30
N ALA A 117 -3.09 12.37 -5.36
CA ALA A 117 -4.55 12.44 -5.38
C ALA A 117 -5.17 11.59 -4.26
N ALA A 118 -4.73 10.34 -4.10
CA ALA A 118 -5.22 9.48 -3.03
C ALA A 118 -4.86 10.01 -1.64
N ALA A 119 -3.68 10.60 -1.49
CA ALA A 119 -3.26 11.22 -0.23
C ALA A 119 -4.15 12.40 0.19
N LEU A 120 -4.69 13.15 -0.78
CA LEU A 120 -5.63 14.25 -0.54
C LEU A 120 -7.10 13.80 -0.47
N ALA A 121 -7.41 12.59 -0.95
CA ALA A 121 -8.76 12.02 -1.00
C ALA A 121 -9.00 10.93 0.07
N VAL A 122 -8.12 10.83 1.07
CA VAL A 122 -8.21 9.82 2.14
C VAL A 122 -9.60 9.75 2.78
N PRO A 123 -10.29 10.86 3.13
CA PRO A 123 -11.62 10.77 3.74
C PRO A 123 -12.68 10.10 2.86
N ALA A 124 -12.58 10.23 1.53
CA ALA A 124 -13.48 9.57 0.59
C ALA A 124 -13.11 8.08 0.43
N ILE A 125 -11.82 7.79 0.24
CA ILE A 125 -11.29 6.42 0.12
C ILE A 125 -11.59 5.58 1.37
N ALA A 126 -11.42 6.16 2.56
CA ALA A 126 -11.62 5.52 3.86
C ALA A 126 -13.02 4.90 4.03
N ARG A 127 -14.03 5.39 3.31
CA ARG A 127 -15.41 4.85 3.34
C ARG A 127 -15.52 3.46 2.73
N HIS A 128 -14.53 3.03 1.94
CA HIS A 128 -14.57 1.80 1.15
C HIS A 128 -13.58 0.73 1.63
N VAL A 129 -12.77 1.03 2.65
CA VAL A 129 -11.65 0.18 3.09
C VAL A 129 -11.63 -0.04 4.59
N ASP A 130 -10.97 -1.11 5.00
CA ASP A 130 -10.81 -1.51 6.40
C ASP A 130 -9.44 -1.06 6.96
N PHE A 131 -8.48 -0.68 6.11
CA PHE A 131 -7.17 -0.15 6.48
C PHE A 131 -6.49 0.57 5.31
N LEU A 132 -5.45 1.33 5.60
CA LEU A 132 -4.62 2.04 4.63
C LEU A 132 -3.14 1.68 4.76
N CYS A 133 -2.43 1.72 3.64
CA CYS A 133 -0.98 1.55 3.59
C CYS A 133 -0.38 2.67 2.74
N VAL A 134 0.55 3.46 3.26
CA VAL A 134 1.21 4.52 2.48
C VAL A 134 2.44 3.94 1.80
N GLY A 135 2.48 4.01 0.46
CA GLY A 135 3.63 3.61 -0.35
C GLY A 135 4.54 4.80 -0.64
N THR A 136 5.60 4.97 0.13
CA THR A 136 6.39 6.22 0.07
C THR A 136 7.18 6.37 -1.21
N ASN A 137 7.58 5.29 -1.86
CA ASN A 137 8.43 5.34 -3.04
C ASN A 137 7.68 5.99 -4.21
N ASP A 138 6.52 5.43 -4.56
CA ASP A 138 5.65 5.95 -5.60
C ASP A 138 5.06 7.31 -5.20
N LEU A 139 4.67 7.48 -3.91
CA LEU A 139 4.18 8.78 -3.44
C LEU A 139 5.21 9.89 -3.62
N THR A 140 6.48 9.63 -3.30
CA THR A 140 7.58 10.58 -3.53
C THR A 140 7.75 10.84 -5.02
N GLN A 141 7.83 9.79 -5.83
CA GLN A 141 8.03 9.91 -7.27
C GLN A 141 6.97 10.81 -7.92
N TYR A 142 5.69 10.61 -7.60
CA TYR A 142 4.61 11.41 -8.18
C TYR A 142 4.49 12.80 -7.55
N THR A 143 4.85 12.97 -6.28
CA THR A 143 4.83 14.29 -5.64
C THR A 143 5.91 15.21 -6.20
N PHE A 144 7.09 14.65 -6.52
CA PHE A 144 8.23 15.40 -7.06
C PHE A 144 8.38 15.30 -8.58
N ALA A 145 7.52 14.52 -9.25
CA ALA A 145 7.59 14.23 -10.67
C ALA A 145 8.98 13.72 -11.11
N ALA A 146 9.61 12.87 -10.29
CA ALA A 146 10.98 12.40 -10.51
C ALA A 146 11.11 10.91 -10.16
N GLY A 147 11.55 10.11 -11.12
CA GLY A 147 11.84 8.69 -10.89
C GLY A 147 13.12 8.51 -10.11
N ARG A 148 13.11 7.67 -9.08
CA ARG A 148 14.32 7.35 -8.29
C ARG A 148 15.39 6.63 -9.11
N ASP A 149 14.94 5.86 -10.10
CA ASP A 149 15.78 5.00 -10.93
C ASP A 149 16.29 5.74 -12.19
N ASP A 150 15.86 7.00 -12.42
CA ASP A 150 16.33 7.83 -13.53
C ASP A 150 17.48 8.74 -13.07
N PRO A 151 18.72 8.49 -13.50
CA PRO A 151 19.89 9.27 -13.06
C PRO A 151 19.84 10.74 -13.48
N ASN A 152 19.01 11.13 -14.45
CA ASN A 152 18.90 12.50 -14.90
C ASN A 152 18.02 13.36 -13.98
N VAL A 153 17.14 12.73 -13.20
CA VAL A 153 16.18 13.43 -12.33
C VAL A 153 16.19 12.94 -10.88
N ASN A 154 16.96 11.92 -10.52
CA ASN A 154 16.99 11.37 -9.16
C ASN A 154 17.32 12.41 -8.06
N GLN A 155 18.03 13.49 -8.38
CA GLN A 155 18.29 14.62 -7.49
C GLN A 155 17.01 15.34 -7.00
N TYR A 156 15.90 15.21 -7.75
CA TYR A 156 14.59 15.71 -7.40
C TYR A 156 13.75 14.72 -6.58
N PHE A 157 14.16 13.45 -6.49
CA PHE A 157 13.52 12.47 -5.63
C PHE A 157 13.87 12.77 -4.16
N GLN A 158 13.02 13.52 -3.46
CA GLN A 158 13.28 13.98 -2.09
C GLN A 158 12.28 13.43 -1.08
N ASP A 159 12.46 12.16 -0.70
CA ASP A 159 11.64 11.44 0.28
C ASP A 159 11.75 11.98 1.72
N ALA A 160 12.78 12.75 2.04
CA ALA A 160 12.96 13.41 3.34
C ALA A 160 12.46 14.88 3.38
N HIS A 161 12.01 15.42 2.24
CA HIS A 161 11.68 16.83 2.13
C HIS A 161 10.38 17.18 2.88
N ALA A 162 10.32 18.41 3.40
CA ALA A 162 9.20 18.87 4.24
C ALA A 162 7.84 18.79 3.52
N ALA A 163 7.82 18.95 2.19
CA ALA A 163 6.60 18.79 1.39
C ALA A 163 6.01 17.38 1.48
N LEU A 164 6.84 16.34 1.40
CA LEU A 164 6.35 14.96 1.54
C LEU A 164 5.92 14.68 2.98
N LEU A 165 6.71 15.11 3.96
CA LEU A 165 6.36 14.94 5.37
C LEU A 165 5.02 15.62 5.71
N ARG A 166 4.74 16.79 5.11
CA ARG A 166 3.44 17.47 5.23
C ARG A 166 2.33 16.65 4.59
N LEU A 167 2.55 16.09 3.40
CA LEU A 167 1.56 15.23 2.74
C LEU A 167 1.24 13.99 3.58
N LEU A 168 2.26 13.37 4.17
CA LEU A 168 2.09 12.26 5.11
C LEU A 168 1.29 12.66 6.35
N ALA A 169 1.52 13.87 6.88
CA ALA A 169 0.75 14.39 8.02
C ALA A 169 -0.72 14.60 7.69
N ILE A 170 -1.04 15.07 6.47
CA ILE A 170 -2.42 15.15 5.98
C ILE A 170 -3.04 13.75 5.95
N VAL A 171 -2.35 12.75 5.38
CA VAL A 171 -2.84 11.37 5.33
C VAL A 171 -3.11 10.80 6.73
N VAL A 172 -2.20 11.02 7.69
CA VAL A 172 -2.40 10.55 9.08
C VAL A 172 -3.60 11.23 9.73
N ALA A 173 -3.75 12.54 9.56
CA ALA A 173 -4.88 13.29 10.12
C ALA A 173 -6.21 12.81 9.53
N ASP A 174 -6.27 12.67 8.20
CA ASP A 174 -7.49 12.29 7.47
C ASP A 174 -7.86 10.81 7.65
N ALA A 175 -6.89 9.93 7.92
CA ALA A 175 -7.15 8.53 8.23
C ALA A 175 -7.89 8.35 9.57
N GLY A 176 -7.73 9.29 10.50
CA GLY A 176 -8.33 9.21 11.83
C GLY A 176 -7.95 7.92 12.56
N ASP A 177 -8.96 7.13 12.96
CA ASP A 177 -8.77 5.84 13.64
C ASP A 177 -8.58 4.65 12.70
N LEU A 178 -8.67 4.86 11.39
CA LEU A 178 -8.47 3.78 10.43
C LEU A 178 -7.03 3.24 10.52
N PRO A 179 -6.81 1.92 10.61
CA PRO A 179 -5.46 1.38 10.71
C PRO A 179 -4.60 1.81 9.53
N LEU A 180 -3.50 2.50 9.83
CA LEU A 180 -2.60 3.09 8.85
C LEU A 180 -1.18 2.54 9.03
N THR A 181 -0.61 2.00 7.97
CA THR A 181 0.79 1.51 7.94
C THR A 181 1.60 2.32 6.95
N LEU A 182 2.82 2.71 7.32
CA LEU A 182 3.80 3.27 6.39
C LEU A 182 4.66 2.14 5.82
N CYS A 183 4.81 2.09 4.50
CA CYS A 183 5.70 1.16 3.81
C CYS A 183 6.54 1.89 2.75
N GLY A 184 7.57 1.22 2.25
CA GLY A 184 8.58 1.82 1.39
C GLY A 184 9.85 2.17 2.15
N GLU A 185 10.84 2.67 1.43
CA GLU A 185 12.20 2.86 1.96
C GLU A 185 12.25 3.88 3.09
N LEU A 186 11.40 4.92 3.02
CA LEU A 186 11.27 5.96 4.04
C LEU A 186 10.97 5.38 5.43
N ALA A 187 10.15 4.33 5.52
CA ALA A 187 9.81 3.68 6.79
C ALA A 187 11.04 3.03 7.46
N GLY A 188 12.08 2.71 6.68
CA GLY A 188 13.32 2.10 7.13
C GLY A 188 14.40 3.09 7.58
N ARG A 189 14.19 4.40 7.41
CA ARG A 189 15.20 5.44 7.66
C ARG A 189 15.24 5.84 9.14
N ALA A 190 16.25 5.36 9.85
CA ALA A 190 16.44 5.58 11.28
C ALA A 190 16.44 7.08 11.64
N GLU A 191 17.06 7.92 10.82
CA GLU A 191 17.16 9.37 11.05
C GLU A 191 15.81 10.10 10.92
N LEU A 192 14.84 9.54 10.20
CA LEU A 192 13.50 10.11 10.03
C LEU A 192 12.46 9.51 10.97
N LEU A 193 12.79 8.41 11.65
CA LEU A 193 11.90 7.71 12.56
C LEU A 193 11.25 8.63 13.62
N PRO A 194 11.97 9.55 14.31
CA PRO A 194 11.34 10.46 15.27
C PRO A 194 10.27 11.34 14.62
N ARG A 195 10.51 11.83 13.40
CA ARG A 195 9.56 12.67 12.66
C ARG A 195 8.34 11.88 12.22
N LEU A 196 8.53 10.65 11.73
CA LEU A 196 7.41 9.77 11.32
C LEU A 196 6.52 9.42 12.51
N LEU A 197 7.11 9.17 13.69
CA LEU A 197 6.36 8.94 14.93
C LEU A 197 5.65 10.22 15.41
N ALA A 198 6.28 11.39 15.32
CA ALA A 198 5.68 12.67 15.68
C ALA A 198 4.50 13.03 14.77
N ILE A 199 4.59 12.70 13.47
CA ILE A 199 3.49 12.83 12.49
C ILE A 199 2.30 11.96 12.88
N GLY A 200 2.55 10.79 13.50
CA GLY A 200 1.50 9.94 14.08
C GLY A 200 1.50 8.50 13.56
N PHE A 201 2.46 8.08 12.74
CA PHE A 201 2.56 6.67 12.34
C PHE A 201 2.86 5.77 13.53
N ARG A 202 2.17 4.63 13.60
CA ARG A 202 2.35 3.60 14.65
C ARG A 202 2.61 2.20 14.11
N SER A 203 2.46 2.01 12.80
CA SER A 203 2.76 0.76 12.10
C SER A 203 3.70 1.05 10.93
N LEU A 204 4.86 0.38 10.93
CA LEU A 204 5.90 0.53 9.90
C LEU A 204 6.19 -0.85 9.29
N SER A 205 6.20 -0.92 7.96
CA SER A 205 6.56 -2.12 7.20
C SER A 205 7.91 -1.90 6.53
N VAL A 206 8.93 -2.62 6.98
CA VAL A 206 10.34 -2.42 6.61
C VAL A 206 11.00 -3.74 6.22
N ALA A 207 12.16 -3.66 5.56
CA ALA A 207 12.96 -4.82 5.24
C ALA A 207 13.38 -5.57 6.53
N PRO A 208 13.35 -6.92 6.57
CA PRO A 208 13.63 -7.69 7.78
C PRO A 208 14.92 -7.34 8.53
N PRO A 209 16.06 -7.06 7.86
CA PRO A 209 17.30 -6.68 8.53
C PRO A 209 17.22 -5.38 9.35
N LEU A 210 16.29 -4.48 8.99
CA LEU A 210 16.13 -3.17 9.66
C LEU A 210 15.29 -3.26 10.94
N ILE A 211 14.51 -4.34 11.11
CA ILE A 211 13.54 -4.48 12.20
C ILE A 211 14.19 -4.36 13.59
N PRO A 212 15.32 -5.05 13.91
CA PRO A 212 15.90 -4.98 15.24
C PRO A 212 16.37 -3.58 15.61
N GLY A 213 17.11 -2.91 14.72
CA GLY A 213 17.66 -1.57 14.97
C GLY A 213 16.56 -0.52 15.14
N LEU A 214 15.54 -0.53 14.28
CA LEU A 214 14.41 0.39 14.40
C LEU A 214 13.61 0.15 15.69
N LYS A 215 13.41 -1.11 16.09
CA LYS A 215 12.74 -1.42 17.36
C LYS A 215 13.53 -0.95 18.58
N ASP A 216 14.86 -1.04 18.55
CA ASP A 216 15.71 -0.56 19.63
C ASP A 216 15.63 0.98 19.74
N GLN A 217 15.73 1.67 18.61
CA GLN A 217 15.56 3.12 18.55
C GLN A 217 14.19 3.58 19.05
N ILE A 218 13.09 2.92 18.64
CA ILE A 218 11.74 3.28 19.12
C ILE A 218 11.62 3.18 20.65
N ARG A 219 12.29 2.22 21.30
CA ARG A 219 12.23 2.06 22.76
C ARG A 219 12.96 3.15 23.52
N THR A 220 13.97 3.76 22.90
CA THR A 220 14.80 4.81 23.52
C THR A 220 14.31 6.22 23.19
N LEU A 221 13.50 6.37 22.14
CA LEU A 221 12.90 7.65 21.78
C LEU A 221 11.87 8.11 22.81
N ARG A 222 12.04 9.35 23.27
CA ARG A 222 10.99 10.11 23.95
C ARG A 222 10.38 11.06 22.93
N LEU A 223 9.08 10.96 22.73
CA LEU A 223 8.34 11.92 21.93
C LEU A 223 8.01 13.10 22.84
N ASP A 224 8.71 14.22 22.66
CA ASP A 224 8.41 15.45 23.38
C ASP A 224 7.13 16.07 22.79
N GLY A 225 5.99 15.83 23.44
CA GLY A 225 4.72 16.43 23.05
C GLY A 225 3.50 15.56 23.36
N ASP A 226 2.51 16.17 23.99
CA ASP A 226 1.21 15.62 24.40
C ASP A 226 0.40 15.11 23.18
N GLY A 227 0.73 13.92 22.69
CA GLY A 227 -0.02 13.20 21.65
C GLY A 227 -1.30 12.56 22.20
N ARG A 228 -2.04 13.28 23.06
CA ARG A 228 -3.36 12.84 23.53
C ARG A 228 -4.26 12.65 22.32
N ARG A 229 -4.52 11.39 22.01
CA ARG A 229 -5.84 10.97 21.52
C ARG A 229 -6.87 11.50 22.51
N ARG A 230 -7.67 12.47 22.06
CA ARG A 230 -9.05 12.64 22.54
C ARG A 230 -9.95 12.23 21.38
#